data_AF-A0A1I8IY05-F1
#
_entry.id   AF-A0A1I8IY05-F1
#
_cell.length_a   1.000
_cell.length_b   1.000
_cell.length_c   1.000
_cell.angle_alpha   90.00
_cell.angle_beta   90.00
_cell.angle_gamma   90.00
#
_symmetry.space_group_name_H-M   'P 1'
#
loop_
_entity.id
_entity.type
_entity.pdbx_description
1 polymer ?
#
loop_
_entity_poly.entity_id
_entity_poly.type
_entity_poly.pdbx_seq_one_letter_code
_entity_poly.pdbx_strand_id
1 'polypeptide(L)'
;DPPFVEIRRRDKNGRPLPHPSAWDGFCIEMLNLIADHLKFNYTVQLVKDNNYGAANGTDSQGRDTWNGMIGELINHEADLAVASLTITYEREKVIDFTTPFMSLGLSILFKKPAKKKPHLFSFLQPLSVH
;
A
#
# COMPACT_ATOMS: atom_id res chain seq x y z
N ASP A 1 -4.68 1.20 4.41
CA ASP A 1 -3.60 2.03 3.89
C ASP A 1 -4.20 3.28 3.27
N PRO A 2 -4.52 4.33 4.07
CA PRO A 2 -5.07 5.57 3.52
C PRO A 2 -4.03 6.29 2.64
N PRO A 3 -4.40 6.88 1.50
CA PRO A 3 -5.76 7.05 0.96
C PRO A 3 -6.21 5.92 0.00
N PHE A 4 -5.44 4.84 -0.11
CA PHE A 4 -5.67 3.78 -1.10
C PHE A 4 -6.83 2.86 -0.73
N VAL A 5 -6.89 2.43 0.52
CA VAL A 5 -7.95 1.56 1.06
C VAL A 5 -8.32 1.98 2.47
N GLU A 6 -9.60 2.30 2.66
CA GLU A 6 -10.23 2.72 3.91
C GLU A 6 -11.49 1.89 4.20
N ILE A 7 -11.74 1.62 5.49
CA ILE A 7 -12.90 0.84 5.94
C ILE A 7 -14.00 1.81 6.36
N ARG A 8 -15.17 1.72 5.73
CA ARG A 8 -16.35 2.56 6.03
C ARG A 8 -17.32 1.88 6.98
N ARG A 9 -17.48 0.56 6.85
CA ARG A 9 -18.45 -0.21 7.64
C ARG A 9 -17.84 -1.48 8.21
N ARG A 10 -18.21 -1.76 9.46
CA ARG A 10 -17.78 -2.93 10.23
C ARG A 10 -19.01 -3.68 10.75
N ASP A 11 -18.83 -4.96 11.02
CA ASP A 11 -19.82 -5.79 11.70
C ASP A 11 -19.86 -5.49 13.22
N LYS A 12 -20.74 -6.21 13.95
CA LYS A 12 -20.90 -6.09 15.40
C LYS A 12 -19.62 -6.42 16.19
N ASN A 13 -18.71 -7.18 15.59
CA ASN A 13 -17.44 -7.61 16.17
C ASN A 13 -16.28 -6.70 15.74
N GLY A 14 -16.54 -5.60 15.04
CA GLY A 14 -15.53 -4.66 14.55
C GLY A 14 -14.78 -5.11 13.30
N ARG A 15 -15.17 -6.22 12.67
CA ARG A 15 -14.54 -6.73 11.44
C ARG A 15 -15.10 -6.00 10.22
N PRO A 16 -14.28 -5.65 9.22
CA PRO A 16 -14.79 -5.08 7.98
C PRO A 16 -15.78 -6.03 7.29
N LEU A 17 -16.84 -5.49 6.72
CA LEU A 17 -17.76 -6.31 5.91
C LEU A 17 -17.09 -6.65 4.57
N PRO A 18 -17.26 -7.87 4.04
CA PRO A 18 -16.58 -8.28 2.80
C PRO A 18 -17.13 -7.59 1.55
N HIS A 19 -18.33 -7.01 1.62
CA HIS A 19 -18.96 -6.38 0.46
C HIS A 19 -18.25 -5.07 0.07
N PRO A 20 -17.98 -4.80 -1.22
CA PRO A 20 -17.25 -3.62 -1.69
C PRO A 20 -17.76 -2.28 -1.14
N SER A 21 -19.08 -2.14 -0.97
CA SER A 21 -19.70 -0.94 -0.41
C SER A 21 -19.34 -0.61 1.05
N ALA A 22 -18.60 -1.48 1.74
CA ALA A 22 -18.08 -1.25 3.07
C ALA A 22 -16.68 -0.63 3.08
N TRP A 23 -16.13 -0.38 1.90
CA TRP A 23 -14.78 0.10 1.67
C TRP A 23 -14.79 1.38 0.83
N ASP A 24 -13.70 2.12 0.90
CA ASP A 24 -13.50 3.38 0.20
C ASP A 24 -12.00 3.58 -0.11
N GLY A 25 -11.67 4.57 -0.91
CA GLY A 25 -10.31 4.90 -1.29
C GLY A 25 -9.95 4.55 -2.74
N PHE A 26 -8.80 5.06 -3.17
CA PHE A 26 -8.39 5.03 -4.58
C PHE A 26 -8.44 3.63 -5.21
N CYS A 27 -7.92 2.61 -4.52
CA CYS A 27 -7.88 1.24 -5.03
C CYS A 27 -9.28 0.61 -5.13
N ILE A 28 -10.19 0.98 -4.24
CA ILE A 28 -11.57 0.49 -4.23
C ILE A 28 -12.36 1.10 -5.39
N GLU A 29 -12.23 2.40 -5.61
CA GLU A 29 -12.87 3.08 -6.75
C GLU A 29 -12.37 2.53 -8.08
N MET A 30 -11.05 2.36 -8.21
CA MET A 30 -10.45 1.75 -9.41
C MET A 30 -10.99 0.34 -9.64
N LEU A 31 -11.06 -0.50 -8.61
CA LEU A 31 -11.56 -1.87 -8.74
C LEU A 31 -13.06 -1.90 -9.06
N ASN A 32 -13.87 -0.97 -8.53
CA ASN A 32 -15.28 -0.83 -8.91
C ASN A 32 -15.45 -0.53 -10.41
N LEU A 33 -14.62 0.37 -10.96
CA LEU A 33 -14.66 0.69 -12.40
C LEU A 33 -14.25 -0.52 -13.26
N ILE A 34 -13.21 -1.25 -12.83
CA ILE A 34 -12.76 -2.46 -13.53
C ILE A 34 -13.84 -3.56 -13.47
N ALA A 35 -14.45 -3.75 -12.30
CA ALA A 35 -15.53 -4.72 -12.08
C ALA A 35 -16.77 -4.40 -12.93
N ASP A 36 -17.15 -3.12 -13.04
CA ASP A 36 -18.25 -2.72 -13.92
C ASP A 36 -17.88 -2.89 -15.40
N HIS A 37 -16.65 -2.60 -15.81
CA HIS A 37 -16.24 -2.78 -17.20
C HIS A 37 -16.18 -4.25 -17.62
N LEU A 38 -15.60 -5.11 -16.78
CA LEU A 38 -15.39 -6.54 -17.05
C LEU A 38 -16.53 -7.43 -16.56
N LYS A 39 -17.55 -6.85 -15.89
CA LYS A 39 -18.76 -7.53 -15.40
C LYS A 39 -18.49 -8.68 -14.44
N PHE A 40 -17.62 -8.48 -13.46
CA PHE A 40 -17.41 -9.42 -12.35
C PHE A 40 -17.85 -8.83 -11.01
N ASN A 41 -18.05 -9.70 -10.02
CA ASN A 41 -18.26 -9.33 -8.62
C ASN A 41 -16.99 -9.64 -7.82
N TYR A 42 -16.83 -8.97 -6.68
CA TYR A 42 -15.71 -9.21 -5.80
C TYR A 42 -16.09 -9.00 -4.34
N THR A 43 -15.31 -9.60 -3.46
CA THR A 43 -15.30 -9.32 -2.03
C THR A 43 -13.94 -8.80 -1.62
N VAL A 44 -13.90 -7.98 -0.58
CA VAL A 44 -12.67 -7.40 -0.06
C VAL A 44 -12.34 -8.06 1.26
N GLN A 45 -11.09 -8.51 1.39
CA GLN A 45 -10.51 -9.00 2.64
C GLN A 45 -9.19 -8.29 2.91
N LEU A 46 -8.85 -8.12 4.19
CA LEU A 46 -7.50 -7.71 4.56
C LEU A 46 -6.61 -8.95 4.58
N VAL A 47 -5.39 -8.77 4.09
CA VAL A 47 -4.32 -9.74 4.27
C VAL A 47 -4.16 -10.08 5.76
N LYS A 48 -4.06 -11.37 6.07
CA LYS A 48 -4.14 -11.88 7.44
C LYS A 48 -3.04 -11.35 8.36
N ASP A 49 -1.84 -11.15 7.81
CA ASP A 49 -0.63 -10.78 8.54
C ASP A 49 -0.22 -9.30 8.39
N ASN A 50 -1.01 -8.50 7.66
CA ASN A 50 -0.73 -7.10 7.32
C ASN A 50 0.56 -6.85 6.51
N ASN A 51 1.12 -7.88 5.86
CA ASN A 51 2.32 -7.73 5.04
C ASN A 51 2.00 -7.62 3.54
N TYR A 52 2.83 -6.88 2.81
CA TYR A 52 2.75 -6.85 1.34
C TYR A 52 3.15 -8.19 0.72
N GLY A 53 4.20 -8.79 1.28
CA GLY A 53 4.76 -10.05 0.82
C GLY A 53 6.27 -9.95 0.62
N ALA A 54 6.96 -10.88 1.26
CA ALA A 54 8.39 -11.14 1.22
C ALA A 54 8.62 -12.65 1.28
N ALA A 55 9.67 -13.12 0.60
CA ALA A 55 10.14 -14.48 0.75
C ALA A 55 10.55 -14.72 2.22
N ASN A 56 10.05 -15.79 2.82
CA ASN A 56 10.24 -16.10 4.24
C ASN A 56 10.86 -17.49 4.48
N GLY A 57 11.27 -18.18 3.42
CA GLY A 57 11.88 -19.49 3.52
C GLY A 57 11.69 -20.27 2.23
N THR A 58 11.78 -21.58 2.36
CA THR A 58 11.67 -22.51 1.24
C THR A 58 10.85 -23.72 1.68
N ASP A 59 9.95 -24.21 0.83
CA ASP A 59 9.16 -25.40 1.09
C ASP A 59 10.00 -26.68 0.95
N SER A 60 9.39 -27.82 1.27
CA SER A 60 10.03 -29.14 1.15
C SER A 60 10.49 -29.49 -0.28
N GLN A 61 10.01 -28.77 -1.29
CA GLN A 61 10.35 -28.97 -2.70
C GLN A 61 11.42 -27.99 -3.20
N GLY A 62 11.94 -27.12 -2.33
CA GLY A 62 12.95 -26.14 -2.71
C GLY A 62 12.40 -24.87 -3.33
N ARG A 63 11.08 -24.60 -3.23
CA ARG A 63 10.45 -23.37 -3.75
C ARG A 63 10.31 -22.32 -2.66
N ASP A 64 10.51 -21.05 -2.99
CA ASP A 64 10.38 -19.97 -2.03
C ASP A 64 8.96 -19.90 -1.44
N THR A 65 8.88 -19.82 -0.13
CA THR A 65 7.64 -19.53 0.58
C THR A 65 7.50 -18.03 0.78
N TRP A 66 6.28 -17.53 0.72
CA TRP A 66 5.98 -16.10 0.80
C TRP A 66 4.91 -15.82 1.85
N ASN A 67 5.03 -14.67 2.51
CA ASN A 67 3.99 -14.14 3.40
C ASN A 67 3.16 -13.05 2.71
N GLY A 68 2.28 -12.40 3.47
CA GLY A 68 1.53 -11.24 2.98
C GLY A 68 0.63 -11.53 1.79
N MET A 69 0.28 -10.47 1.07
CA MET A 69 -0.59 -10.55 -0.11
C MET A 69 0.01 -11.44 -1.20
N ILE A 70 1.34 -11.43 -1.39
CA ILE A 70 2.01 -12.33 -2.35
C ILE A 70 1.78 -13.80 -1.96
N GLY A 71 1.95 -14.15 -0.68
CA GLY A 71 1.71 -15.50 -0.18
C GLY A 71 0.25 -15.94 -0.35
N GLU A 72 -0.70 -15.04 -0.05
CA GLU A 72 -2.13 -15.33 -0.24
C GLU A 72 -2.48 -15.60 -1.72
N LEU A 73 -1.84 -14.91 -2.67
CA LEU A 73 -2.02 -15.17 -4.11
C LEU A 73 -1.42 -16.52 -4.53
N ILE A 74 -0.18 -16.82 -4.11
CA ILE A 74 0.51 -18.08 -4.44
C ILE A 74 -0.26 -19.29 -3.88
N ASN A 75 -0.83 -19.15 -2.69
CA ASN A 75 -1.61 -20.19 -2.03
C ASN A 75 -3.08 -20.24 -2.49
N HIS A 76 -3.48 -19.43 -3.47
CA HIS A 76 -4.85 -19.31 -3.95
C HIS A 76 -5.89 -18.99 -2.86
N GLU A 77 -5.48 -18.23 -1.85
CA GLU A 77 -6.37 -17.68 -0.81
C GLU A 77 -7.01 -16.35 -1.24
N ALA A 78 -6.47 -15.72 -2.29
CA ALA A 78 -7.00 -14.53 -2.95
C ALA A 78 -6.80 -14.64 -4.47
N ASP A 79 -7.72 -14.07 -5.25
CA ASP A 79 -7.64 -14.04 -6.72
C ASP A 79 -6.91 -12.80 -7.24
N LEU A 80 -6.92 -11.70 -6.49
CA LEU A 80 -6.33 -10.42 -6.85
C LEU A 80 -5.86 -9.67 -5.59
N ALA A 81 -4.67 -9.06 -5.66
CA ALA A 81 -4.21 -8.09 -4.68
C ALA A 81 -4.25 -6.67 -5.27
N VAL A 82 -5.09 -5.80 -4.71
CA VAL A 82 -5.15 -4.38 -5.08
C VAL A 82 -4.68 -3.54 -3.91
N ALA A 83 -3.45 -3.02 -4.02
CA ALA A 83 -2.81 -2.21 -2.99
C ALA A 83 -1.74 -1.30 -3.60
N SER A 84 -1.11 -0.48 -2.78
CA SER A 84 0.13 0.27 -3.07
C SER A 84 1.36 -0.67 -3.14
N LEU A 85 1.26 -1.75 -3.92
CA LEU A 85 2.26 -2.82 -4.00
C LEU A 85 3.33 -2.49 -5.06
N THR A 86 4.57 -2.28 -4.62
CA THR A 86 5.70 -2.06 -5.52
C THR A 86 6.02 -3.31 -6.33
N ILE A 87 6.10 -3.17 -7.66
CA ILE A 87 6.62 -4.19 -8.57
C ILE A 87 8.12 -4.33 -8.34
N THR A 88 8.57 -5.53 -8.02
CA THR A 88 9.99 -5.87 -7.88
C THR A 88 10.27 -7.18 -8.61
N TYR A 89 11.52 -7.36 -9.04
CA TYR A 89 11.95 -8.57 -9.74
C TYR A 89 11.61 -9.86 -8.97
N GLU A 90 11.85 -9.89 -7.65
CA GLU A 90 11.55 -11.08 -6.84
C GLU A 90 10.06 -11.40 -6.76
N ARG A 91 9.18 -10.38 -6.78
CA ARG A 91 7.72 -10.59 -6.76
C ARG A 91 7.21 -11.04 -8.13
N GLU A 92 7.73 -10.47 -9.20
CA GLU A 92 7.34 -10.79 -10.59
C GLU A 92 7.70 -12.23 -11.00
N LYS A 93 8.67 -12.85 -10.33
CA LYS A 93 8.98 -14.28 -10.53
C LYS A 93 7.88 -15.23 -10.07
N VAL A 94 7.03 -14.80 -9.15
CA VAL A 94 6.08 -15.68 -8.43
C VAL A 94 4.62 -15.30 -8.64
N ILE A 95 4.35 -14.08 -9.12
CA ILE A 95 3.03 -13.59 -9.48
C ILE A 95 3.10 -12.72 -10.74
N ASP A 96 1.99 -12.63 -11.47
CA ASP A 96 1.86 -11.72 -12.59
C ASP A 96 1.39 -10.33 -12.13
N PHE A 97 1.98 -9.27 -12.68
CA PHE A 97 1.55 -7.90 -12.47
C PHE A 97 0.83 -7.34 -13.70
N THR A 98 -0.11 -6.42 -13.46
CA THR A 98 -0.63 -5.56 -14.53
C THR A 98 0.39 -4.52 -14.94
N THR A 99 0.11 -3.79 -16.03
CA THR A 99 0.82 -2.53 -16.28
C THR A 99 0.66 -1.58 -15.09
N PRO A 100 1.73 -0.88 -14.65
CA PRO A 100 1.65 0.04 -13.52
C PRO A 100 0.59 1.12 -13.77
N PHE A 101 -0.30 1.36 -12.81
CA PHE A 101 -1.30 2.43 -12.87
C PHE A 101 -0.81 3.75 -12.25
N MET A 102 0.30 3.72 -11.51
CA MET A 102 0.88 4.87 -10.83
C MET A 102 2.41 4.76 -10.83
N SER A 103 3.07 5.86 -11.19
CA SER A 103 4.53 6.00 -11.08
C SER A 103 4.87 6.74 -9.80
N LEU A 104 5.69 6.13 -8.95
CA LEU A 104 6.18 6.71 -7.70
C LEU A 104 7.71 6.68 -7.70
N GLY A 105 8.32 7.74 -7.18
CA GLY A 105 9.76 7.84 -6.99
C GLY A 105 10.12 7.90 -5.51
N LEU A 106 11.31 7.39 -5.15
CA LEU A 106 11.85 7.52 -3.80
C LEU A 106 11.94 9.00 -3.42
N SER A 107 11.31 9.35 -2.30
CA SER A 107 11.26 10.72 -1.79
C SER A 107 11.64 10.74 -0.31
N ILE A 108 12.30 11.80 0.14
CA ILE A 108 12.69 11.97 1.55
C ILE A 108 11.68 12.91 2.22
N LEU A 109 10.96 12.39 3.21
CA LEU A 109 10.15 13.20 4.10
C LEU A 109 11.01 13.71 5.26
N PHE A 110 11.11 15.03 5.41
CA PHE A 110 11.76 15.66 6.57
C PHE A 110 10.86 16.72 7.19
N LYS A 111 11.02 16.93 8.49
CA LYS A 111 10.26 17.95 9.22
C LYS A 111 10.61 19.32 8.66
N LYS A 112 9.59 20.10 8.28
CA LYS A 112 9.78 21.50 7.90
C LYS A 112 10.54 22.22 9.02
N PRO A 113 11.72 22.81 8.75
CA PRO A 113 12.49 23.49 9.78
C PRO A 113 11.64 24.63 10.36
N ALA A 114 11.65 24.74 11.69
CA ALA A 114 11.02 25.87 12.34
C ALA A 114 11.73 27.14 11.85
N LYS A 115 10.96 28.10 11.30
CA LYS A 115 11.51 29.42 11.02
C LYS A 115 11.97 29.99 12.36
N LYS A 116 13.28 30.11 12.57
CA LYS A 116 13.79 30.88 13.71
C LYS A 116 13.24 32.29 13.55
N LYS A 117 12.53 32.78 14.57
CA LYS A 117 12.17 34.20 14.60
C LYS A 117 13.50 34.98 14.50
N PRO A 118 13.61 35.98 13.62
CA PRO A 118 14.83 36.79 13.57
C PRO A 118 15.10 37.31 14.99
N HIS A 119 16.34 37.17 15.45
CA HIS A 119 16.74 37.69 16.74
C HIS A 119 16.67 39.22 16.68
N LEU A 120 16.48 39.87 17.83
CA LEU A 120 16.41 41.34 17.91
C LEU A 120 17.61 42.02 17.24
N PHE A 121 18.78 41.35 17.26
CA PHE A 121 20.03 41.82 16.66
C PHE A 121 20.35 41.19 15.30
N SER A 122 19.38 40.54 14.62
CA SER A 122 19.60 39.98 13.28
C SER A 122 20.03 41.03 12.25
N PHE A 123 19.71 42.32 12.48
CA PHE A 123 20.21 43.43 11.67
C PHE A 123 21.72 43.68 11.79
N LEU A 124 22.38 43.19 12.86
CA LEU A 124 23.83 43.27 13.04
C LEU A 124 24.57 42.11 12.36
N GLN A 125 23.87 41.06 11.91
CA GLN A 125 24.52 39.89 11.28
C GLN A 125 25.39 40.24 10.06
N PRO A 126 25.03 41.19 9.17
CA PRO A 126 25.89 41.58 8.05
C PRO A 126 27.16 42.33 8.46
N LEU A 127 27.23 42.83 9.70
CA LEU A 127 28.36 43.56 10.28
C LEU A 127 29.11 42.74 11.34
N SER A 128 28.67 41.49 11.59
CA SER A 128 29.34 40.59 12.51
C SER A 128 30.67 40.17 11.89
N VAL A 129 31.77 40.51 12.56
CA VAL A 129 33.11 40.03 12.20
C VAL A 129 33.15 38.52 12.44
N HIS A 130 33.72 37.76 11.50
CA HIS A 130 34.12 36.37 11.74
C HIS A 130 35.13 36.29 12.88
#